data_AF-A0A436WY97-F1
#
_entry.id   AF-A0A436WY97-F1
#
_cell.length_a   1.000
_cell.length_b   1.000
_cell.length_c   1.000
_cell.angle_alpha   90.00
_cell.angle_beta   90.00
_cell.angle_gamma   90.00
#
_symmetry.space_group_name_H-M   'P 1'
#
loop_
_entity.id
_entity.type
_entity.pdbx_description
1 polymer ?
#
loop_
_entity_poly.entity_id
_entity_poly.type
_entity_poly.pdbx_seq_one_letter_code
_entity_poly.pdbx_strand_id
1 'polypeptide(L)'
;MKFCGESENVIARALGVAVETLRKHCADELADGHAHRRKELTSLLFTSARAGNVSAQKHLDALGRAAGADETVKSRAPRPARLGKKEEQQAAAEAVASASKFAPPAPPKLVVDNR
;
A
#
# COMPACT_ATOMS: atom_id res chain seq x y z
N MET A 1 -8.94 16.40 23.19
CA MET A 1 -7.95 17.43 22.92
C MET A 1 -6.54 16.88 22.62
N LYS A 2 -6.34 15.69 22.03
CA LYS A 2 -4.99 15.22 21.62
C LYS A 2 -4.77 15.26 20.11
N PHE A 3 -5.07 16.39 19.47
CA PHE A 3 -4.94 16.50 18.00
C PHE A 3 -3.46 16.50 17.53
N CYS A 4 -2.53 16.96 18.38
CA CYS A 4 -1.10 17.10 18.04
C CYS A 4 -0.17 16.18 18.85
N GLY A 5 -0.70 15.18 19.55
CA GLY A 5 0.09 14.33 20.45
C GLY A 5 0.59 15.04 21.72
N GLU A 6 0.02 16.21 22.05
CA GLU A 6 0.36 16.95 23.27
C GLU A 6 -0.01 16.15 24.54
N SER A 7 0.80 16.32 25.58
CA SER A 7 0.55 15.68 26.87
C SER A 7 -0.58 16.39 27.63
N GLU A 8 -1.32 15.65 28.45
CA GLU A 8 -2.41 16.19 29.26
C GLU A 8 -1.95 17.32 30.19
N ASN A 9 -0.70 17.28 30.65
CA ASN A 9 -0.11 18.33 31.47
C ASN A 9 0.00 19.66 30.71
N VAL A 10 0.39 19.61 29.44
CA VAL A 10 0.51 20.82 28.60
C VAL A 10 -0.87 21.40 28.32
N ILE A 11 -1.83 20.54 28.00
CA ILE A 11 -3.22 20.94 27.75
C ILE A 11 -3.86 21.54 29.01
N ALA A 12 -3.70 20.89 30.16
CA ALA A 12 -4.21 21.36 31.44
C ALA A 12 -3.60 22.72 31.82
N ARG A 13 -2.28 22.90 31.60
CA ARG A 13 -1.59 24.17 31.82
C ARG A 13 -2.09 25.28 30.91
N ALA A 14 -2.32 24.99 29.63
CA ALA A 14 -2.85 25.97 28.68
C ALA A 14 -4.28 26.42 29.03
N LEU A 15 -5.09 25.49 29.57
CA LEU A 15 -6.45 25.75 30.02
C LEU A 15 -6.54 26.31 31.45
N GLY A 16 -5.42 26.37 32.19
CA GLY A 16 -5.39 26.86 33.57
C GLY A 16 -6.11 25.95 34.57
N VAL A 17 -6.24 24.66 34.28
CA VAL A 17 -6.95 23.68 35.12
C VAL A 17 -6.01 22.58 35.61
N ALA A 18 -6.42 21.89 36.67
CA ALA A 18 -5.74 20.67 37.09
C ALA A 18 -5.99 19.52 36.09
N VAL A 19 -5.04 18.59 36.00
CA VAL A 19 -5.12 17.42 35.11
C VAL A 19 -6.31 16.52 35.46
N GLU A 20 -6.63 16.37 36.75
CA GLU A 20 -7.83 15.63 37.17
C GLU A 20 -9.13 16.28 36.68
N THR A 21 -9.21 17.61 36.74
CA THR A 21 -10.35 18.37 36.20
C THR A 21 -10.48 18.16 34.70
N LEU A 22 -9.35 18.20 33.97
CA LEU A 22 -9.32 17.91 32.53
C LEU A 22 -9.83 16.50 32.22
N ARG A 23 -9.38 15.48 32.98
CA ARG A 23 -9.82 14.09 32.79
C ARG A 23 -11.30 13.89 33.10
N LYS A 24 -11.81 14.57 34.12
CA LYS A 24 -13.21 14.42 34.57
C LYS A 24 -14.20 15.11 33.63
N HIS A 25 -13.85 16.28 33.11
CA HIS A 25 -14.77 17.11 32.34
C HIS A 25 -14.56 17.02 30.82
N CYS A 26 -13.39 16.59 30.35
CA CYS A 26 -13.04 16.50 28.94
C CYS A 26 -12.67 15.06 28.52
N ALA A 27 -13.24 14.04 29.18
CA ALA A 27 -12.94 12.63 28.90
C ALA A 27 -13.21 12.26 27.43
N ASP A 28 -14.40 12.59 26.93
CA ASP A 28 -14.81 12.31 25.55
C ASP A 28 -13.94 13.06 24.54
N GLU A 29 -13.63 14.32 24.83
CA GLU A 29 -12.71 15.08 23.99
C GLU A 29 -11.30 14.49 24.00
N LEU A 30 -10.78 14.02 25.14
CA LEU A 30 -9.47 13.38 25.22
C LEU A 30 -9.42 12.08 24.41
N ALA A 31 -10.52 11.32 24.36
CA ALA A 31 -10.64 10.13 23.54
C ALA A 31 -10.76 10.48 22.03
N ASP A 32 -11.76 11.27 21.66
CA ASP A 32 -12.19 11.42 20.26
C ASP A 32 -11.85 12.78 19.63
N GLY A 33 -11.30 13.72 20.40
CA GLY A 33 -11.01 15.07 19.93
C GLY A 33 -10.04 15.11 18.74
N HIS A 34 -9.16 14.10 18.61
CA HIS A 34 -8.31 13.96 17.43
C HIS A 34 -9.13 13.68 16.16
N ALA A 35 -10.17 12.84 16.26
CA ALA A 35 -11.06 12.50 15.17
C ALA A 35 -11.98 13.67 14.81
N HIS A 36 -12.52 14.37 15.81
CA HIS A 36 -13.31 15.58 15.61
C HIS A 36 -12.53 16.67 14.86
N ARG A 37 -11.31 16.98 15.32
CA ARG A 37 -10.50 18.01 14.69
C ARG A 37 -10.02 17.61 13.30
N ARG A 38 -9.73 16.32 13.08
CA ARG A 38 -9.43 15.79 11.75
C ARG A 38 -10.63 15.91 10.81
N LYS A 39 -11.85 15.63 11.27
CA LYS A 39 -13.08 15.85 10.49
C LYS A 39 -13.22 17.29 10.05
N GLU A 40 -13.00 18.25 10.94
CA GLU A 40 -13.04 19.69 10.60
C GLU A 40 -11.99 20.06 9.56
N LEU A 41 -10.76 19.58 9.72
CA LEU A 41 -9.67 19.83 8.78
C LEU A 41 -10.01 19.28 7.39
N THR A 42 -10.56 18.06 7.32
CA THR A 42 -11.03 17.45 6.08
C THR A 42 -12.15 18.27 5.44
N SER A 43 -13.13 18.75 6.22
CA SER A 43 -14.19 19.61 5.71
C SER A 43 -13.64 20.92 5.10
N LEU A 44 -12.67 21.57 5.76
CA LEU A 44 -12.02 22.77 5.24
C LEU A 44 -11.27 22.49 3.93
N LEU A 45 -10.58 21.35 3.86
CA LEU A 45 -9.86 20.91 2.66
C LEU A 45 -10.82 20.73 1.48
N PHE A 46 -11.97 20.09 1.69
CA PHE A 46 -12.99 19.92 0.65
C PHE A 46 -13.58 21.26 0.19
N THR A 47 -13.86 22.17 1.12
CA THR A 47 -14.33 23.52 0.78
C THR A 47 -13.29 24.27 -0.05
N SER A 48 -12.01 24.21 0.32
CA SER A 48 -10.92 24.84 -0.43
C SER A 48 -10.75 24.24 -1.84
N ALA A 49 -10.86 22.92 -1.96
CA ALA A 49 -10.80 22.24 -3.25
C ALA A 49 -11.97 22.62 -4.17
N ARG A 50 -13.18 22.74 -3.61
CA ARG A 50 -14.37 23.22 -4.35
C ARG A 50 -14.23 24.68 -4.80
N ALA A 51 -13.55 25.51 -4.02
CA ALA A 51 -13.25 26.89 -4.40
C ALA A 51 -12.19 27.03 -5.50
N GLY A 52 -11.65 25.91 -6.04
CA GLY A 52 -10.70 25.92 -7.15
C GLY A 52 -9.23 25.88 -6.74
N ASN A 53 -8.92 25.62 -5.48
CA ASN A 53 -7.53 25.45 -5.05
C ASN A 53 -6.95 24.14 -5.60
N VAL A 54 -6.12 24.25 -6.64
CA VAL A 54 -5.48 23.11 -7.33
C VAL A 54 -4.61 22.26 -6.39
N SER A 55 -3.97 22.88 -5.39
CA SER A 55 -3.16 22.13 -4.41
C SER A 55 -4.04 21.23 -3.54
N ALA A 56 -5.17 21.75 -3.04
CA ALA A 56 -6.13 20.99 -2.27
C ALA A 56 -6.76 19.85 -3.10
N GLN A 57 -7.07 20.11 -4.37
CA GLN A 57 -7.59 19.10 -5.30
C GLN A 57 -6.58 17.96 -5.53
N LYS A 58 -5.31 18.28 -5.77
CA LYS A 58 -4.24 17.27 -5.92
C LYS A 58 -4.05 16.45 -4.65
N HIS A 59 -4.13 17.09 -3.48
CA HIS A 59 -4.02 16.39 -2.21
C HIS A 59 -5.19 15.41 -1.99
N LEU A 60 -6.42 15.83 -2.30
CA LEU A 60 -7.60 14.95 -2.23
C LEU A 60 -7.54 13.79 -3.24
N ASP A 61 -7.06 14.03 -4.47
CA ASP A 61 -6.85 12.96 -5.46
C ASP A 61 -5.81 11.94 -4.97
N ALA A 62 -4.70 12.40 -4.39
CA ALA A 62 -3.70 11.51 -3.80
C ALA A 62 -4.26 10.66 -2.65
N LEU A 63 -5.06 11.26 -1.77
CA LEU A 63 -5.78 10.56 -0.70
C LEU A 63 -6.76 9.51 -1.25
N GLY A 64 -7.53 9.85 -2.29
CA GLY A 64 -8.45 8.92 -2.95
C GLY A 64 -7.73 7.72 -3.57
N ARG A 65 -6.60 7.95 -4.25
CA ARG A 65 -5.77 6.88 -4.81
C ARG A 65 -5.18 5.97 -3.74
N ALA A 66 -4.70 6.54 -2.63
CA ALA A 66 -4.17 5.78 -1.51
C ALA A 66 -5.25 4.91 -0.84
N ALA A 67 -6.46 5.45 -0.66
CA ALA A 67 -7.58 4.69 -0.10
C ALA A 67 -8.03 3.53 -1.01
N GLY A 68 -8.03 3.73 -2.33
CA GLY A 68 -8.35 2.69 -3.31
C GLY A 68 -7.22 1.68 -3.56
N ALA A 69 -6.00 1.94 -3.08
CA ALA A 69 -4.85 1.08 -3.36
C ALA A 69 -5.05 -0.35 -2.83
N ASP A 70 -5.68 -0.50 -1.67
CA ASP A 70 -5.94 -1.82 -1.08
C ASP A 70 -6.90 -2.66 -1.92
N GLU A 71 -7.95 -2.03 -2.49
CA GLU A 71 -8.88 -2.65 -3.44
C GLU A 71 -8.20 -3.02 -4.76
N THR A 72 -7.28 -2.19 -5.25
CA THR A 72 -6.50 -2.50 -6.46
C THR A 72 -5.51 -3.66 -6.25
N VAL A 73 -5.01 -3.87 -5.03
CA VAL A 73 -4.13 -5.01 -4.72
C VAL A 73 -4.95 -6.29 -4.61
N LYS A 74 -6.11 -6.24 -3.94
CA LYS A 74 -7.02 -7.39 -3.80
C LYS A 74 -7.62 -7.85 -5.13
N SER A 75 -7.90 -6.92 -6.05
CA SER A 75 -8.40 -7.23 -7.40
C SER A 75 -7.31 -7.67 -8.37
N ARG A 76 -6.04 -7.63 -7.98
CA ARG A 76 -4.93 -8.06 -8.84
C ARG A 76 -4.85 -9.59 -8.82
N ALA A 77 -5.22 -10.21 -9.94
CA ALA A 77 -5.01 -11.64 -10.15
C ALA A 77 -3.56 -12.02 -9.84
N PRO A 78 -3.30 -13.20 -9.23
CA PRO A 78 -1.95 -13.63 -8.88
C PRO A 78 -1.09 -13.61 -10.14
N ARG A 79 -0.02 -12.81 -10.10
CA ARG A 79 0.98 -12.80 -11.17
C ARG A 79 1.50 -14.23 -11.30
N PRO A 80 1.55 -14.82 -12.50
CA PRO A 80 2.18 -16.12 -12.66
C PRO A 80 3.61 -16.03 -12.10
N ALA A 81 3.98 -17.05 -11.32
CA ALA A 81 5.31 -17.12 -10.72
C ALA A 81 6.34 -16.94 -11.83
N ARG A 82 7.29 -16.01 -11.62
CA ARG A 82 8.42 -15.85 -12.53
C ARG A 82 9.23 -17.14 -12.44
N LEU A 83 9.14 -17.98 -13.47
CA LEU A 83 10.01 -19.15 -13.63
C LEU A 83 11.45 -18.67 -13.47
N GLY A 84 12.26 -19.44 -12.75
CA GLY A 84 13.65 -19.05 -12.54
C GLY A 84 14.35 -18.88 -13.89
N LYS A 85 15.34 -18.00 -14.00
CA LYS A 85 16.12 -17.80 -15.25
C LYS A 85 16.60 -19.11 -15.87
N LYS A 86 16.78 -20.17 -15.06
CA LYS A 86 17.17 -21.51 -15.49
C LYS A 86 16.02 -22.32 -16.11
N GLU A 87 14.81 -22.21 -15.57
CA GLU A 87 13.63 -22.91 -16.09
C GLU A 87 13.13 -22.26 -17.38
N GLU A 88 13.19 -20.93 -17.49
CA GLU A 88 12.90 -20.22 -18.75
C GLU A 88 13.89 -20.61 -19.87
N GLN A 89 15.18 -20.76 -19.52
CA GLN A 89 16.20 -21.21 -20.47
C GLN A 89 15.97 -22.66 -20.91
N GLN A 90 15.60 -23.54 -19.98
CA GLN A 90 15.33 -24.93 -20.29
C GLN A 90 14.07 -25.09 -21.16
N ALA A 91 12.98 -24.39 -20.83
CA ALA A 91 11.76 -24.38 -21.64
C ALA A 91 12.00 -23.80 -23.04
N ALA A 92 12.83 -22.75 -23.15
CA ALA A 92 13.23 -22.20 -24.44
C ALA A 92 14.10 -23.18 -25.25
N ALA A 93 15.03 -23.88 -24.60
CA ALA A 93 15.86 -24.90 -25.24
C ALA A 93 15.02 -26.09 -25.74
N GLU A 94 14.06 -26.56 -24.94
CA GLU A 94 13.13 -27.62 -25.30
C GLU A 94 12.23 -27.22 -26.47
N ALA A 95 11.72 -25.98 -26.50
CA ALA A 95 10.93 -25.46 -27.61
C ALA A 95 11.73 -25.36 -28.92
N VAL A 96 13.00 -24.95 -28.84
CA VAL A 96 13.91 -24.90 -30.00
C VAL A 96 14.28 -26.31 -30.47
N ALA A 97 14.48 -27.25 -29.54
CA ALA A 97 14.78 -28.64 -29.85
C ALA A 97 13.60 -29.38 -30.50
N SER A 98 12.35 -29.07 -30.12
CA SER A 98 11.17 -29.78 -30.61
C SER A 98 10.61 -29.26 -31.94
N ALA A 99 10.78 -27.97 -32.25
CA ALA A 99 10.00 -27.31 -33.30
C ALA A 99 10.81 -26.47 -34.30
N SER A 100 12.15 -26.37 -34.18
CA SER A 100 12.93 -25.42 -34.98
C SER A 100 13.89 -26.04 -35.99
N LYS A 101 14.26 -25.25 -37.00
CA LYS A 101 15.31 -25.53 -37.99
C LYS A 101 16.71 -25.71 -37.38
N PHE A 102 16.89 -25.41 -36.09
CA PHE A 102 18.13 -25.54 -35.34
C PHE A 102 18.10 -26.73 -34.36
N ALA A 103 17.18 -27.69 -34.55
CA ALA A 103 17.13 -28.89 -33.73
C ALA A 103 18.47 -29.66 -33.79
N PRO A 104 19.04 -30.07 -32.65
CA PRO A 104 20.28 -30.83 -32.64
C PRO A 104 20.06 -32.23 -33.25
N PRO A 105 21.08 -32.82 -33.89
CA PRO A 105 20.98 -34.15 -34.47
C PRO A 105 20.72 -35.21 -33.39
N ALA A 106 20.00 -36.27 -33.77
CA ALA A 106 19.67 -37.36 -32.86
C ALA A 106 20.94 -37.99 -32.26
N PRO A 107 20.97 -38.28 -30.94
CA PRO A 107 22.16 -38.83 -30.31
C PRO A 107 22.49 -40.21 -30.89
N PRO A 108 23.78 -40.55 -31.01
CA PRO A 108 24.20 -41.86 -31.52
C PRO A 108 23.68 -42.97 -30.60
N LYS A 109 23.03 -43.98 -31.19
CA LYS A 109 22.59 -45.15 -30.45
C LYS A 109 23.81 -45.97 -30.06
N LEU A 110 24.08 -46.06 -28.76
CA LEU A 110 25.09 -46.96 -28.23
C LEU A 110 24.57 -48.39 -28.32
N VAL A 111 25.05 -49.16 -29.30
CA VAL A 111 24.81 -50.60 -29.36
C VAL A 111 25.91 -51.25 -28.52
N VAL A 112 25.55 -51.68 -27.30
CA VAL A 112 26.45 -52.44 -26.43
C VAL A 112 26.23 -53.91 -26.73
N ASP A 113 27.19 -54.53 -27.41
CA ASP A 113 27.22 -55.97 -27.67
C ASP A 113 27.99 -56.64 -26.52
N ASN A 114 27.27 -57.06 -25.47
CA ASN A 114 27.85 -57.84 -24.37
C ASN A 114 27.78 -59.32 -24.73
N ARG A 115 28.83 -59.81 -25.39
CA ARG A 115 29.04 -61.23 -25.64
C ARG A 115 29.92 -61.87 -24.59
#